data_AF-A0A7J3NLB4-F1
#
_entry.id   AF-A0A7J3NLB4-F1
#
_cell.length_a   1.000
_cell.length_b   1.000
_cell.length_c   1.000
_cell.angle_alpha   90.00
_cell.angle_beta   90.00
_cell.angle_gamma   90.00
#
_symmetry.space_group_name_H-M   'P 1'
#
loop_
_entity.id
_entity.type
_entity.pdbx_description
1 polymer ?
#
loop_
_entity_poly.entity_id
_entity_poly.type
_entity_poly.pdbx_seq_one_letter_code
_entity_poly.pdbx_strand_id
1 'polypeptide(L)'
;MLQILHEFSEKDSGIKVYCYDRRRGKAAALNEIFERSTGDFLVLFDADVIPSDKYVVSNLVILLILDSNIGLVGGLPVPLLLSPATLIERASIFSDKMQRYIKEHINR
;
A
#
# COMPACT_ATOMS: atom_id res chain seq x y z
N MET A 1 -3.26 1.46 20.28
CA MET A 1 -3.51 1.47 18.82
C MET A 1 -4.85 2.10 18.49
N LEU A 2 -5.98 1.57 18.98
CA LEU A 2 -7.31 2.18 18.76
C LEU A 2 -7.40 3.65 19.21
N GLN A 3 -6.83 3.98 20.37
CA GLN A 3 -6.79 5.36 20.87
C GLN A 3 -6.10 6.34 19.90
N ILE A 4 -4.98 5.93 19.30
CA ILE A 4 -4.23 6.77 18.34
C ILE A 4 -5.10 7.01 17.10
N LEU A 5 -5.72 5.95 16.57
CA LEU A 5 -6.59 6.07 15.39
C LEU A 5 -7.78 7.00 15.65
N HIS A 6 -8.41 6.91 16.82
CA HIS A 6 -9.50 7.81 17.22
C HIS A 6 -9.01 9.26 17.34
N GLU A 7 -7.88 9.50 17.99
CA GLU A 7 -7.31 10.84 18.13
C GLU A 7 -7.03 11.50 16.78
N PHE A 8 -6.49 10.77 15.81
CA PHE A 8 -6.26 11.30 14.47
C PHE A 8 -7.56 11.50 13.68
N SER A 9 -8.53 10.59 13.83
CA SER A 9 -9.85 10.70 13.19
C SER A 9 -10.69 11.87 13.72
N GLU A 10 -10.54 12.22 15.00
CA GLU A 10 -11.17 13.40 15.60
C GLU A 10 -10.56 14.72 15.07
N LYS A 11 -9.27 14.72 14.73
CA LYS A 11 -8.56 15.90 14.23
C LYS A 11 -8.71 16.11 12.73
N ASP A 12 -8.93 15.05 11.95
CA ASP A 12 -9.04 15.10 10.50
C ASP A 12 -10.24 14.30 9.99
N SER A 13 -11.24 15.03 9.48
CA SER A 13 -12.47 14.44 8.90
C SER A 13 -12.25 13.58 7.66
N GLY A 14 -11.08 13.68 7.01
CA GLY A 14 -10.65 12.81 5.93
C GLY A 14 -10.25 11.41 6.41
N ILE A 15 -9.96 11.24 7.70
CA ILE A 15 -9.58 9.96 8.30
C ILE A 15 -10.83 9.27 8.86
N LYS A 16 -11.20 8.14 8.27
CA LYS A 16 -12.30 7.28 8.73
C LYS A 16 -11.75 5.97 9.28
N VAL A 17 -12.11 5.64 10.53
CA VAL A 17 -11.64 4.43 11.22
C VAL A 17 -12.78 3.44 11.36
N TYR A 18 -12.54 2.20 10.93
CA TYR A 18 -13.49 1.11 11.04
C TYR A 18 -12.91 0.00 11.93
N CYS A 19 -13.61 -0.35 13.00
CA CYS A 19 -13.16 -1.33 13.98
C CYS A 19 -14.24 -2.38 14.22
N TYR A 20 -13.80 -3.61 14.49
CA TYR A 20 -14.65 -4.77 14.66
C TYR A 20 -14.29 -5.52 15.93
N ASP A 21 -15.29 -6.20 16.50
CA ASP A 21 -15.19 -7.05 17.68
C ASP A 21 -14.39 -8.34 17.44
N ARG A 22 -14.21 -8.74 16.17
CA ARG A 22 -13.53 -9.97 15.76
C ARG A 22 -12.59 -9.80 14.58
N ARG A 23 -11.60 -10.69 14.50
CA ARG A 23 -10.68 -10.79 13.35
C ARG A 23 -11.43 -11.31 12.12
N ARG A 24 -11.57 -10.46 11.10
CA ARG A 24 -12.24 -10.80 9.81
C ARG A 24 -11.26 -11.18 8.69
N GLY A 25 -9.97 -10.86 8.86
CA GLY A 25 -8.93 -11.11 7.84
C GLY A 25 -8.79 -9.97 6.81
N LYS A 26 -7.69 -9.99 6.05
CA LYS A 26 -7.34 -8.93 5.08
C LYS A 26 -8.35 -8.82 3.93
N ALA A 27 -8.80 -9.95 3.39
CA ALA A 27 -9.75 -9.96 2.28
C ALA A 27 -11.08 -9.29 2.65
N ALA A 28 -11.64 -9.61 3.82
CA ALA A 28 -12.88 -8.99 4.28
C ALA A 28 -12.74 -7.48 4.50
N ALA A 29 -11.58 -7.02 4.98
CA ALA A 29 -11.28 -5.59 5.14
C ALA A 29 -11.12 -4.88 3.79
N LEU A 30 -10.43 -5.50 2.83
CA LEU A 30 -10.27 -4.94 1.48
C LEU A 30 -11.60 -4.82 0.74
N ASN A 31 -12.46 -5.84 0.82
CA ASN A 31 -13.80 -5.77 0.22
C ASN A 31 -14.60 -4.59 0.77
N GLU A 32 -14.55 -4.38 2.09
CA GLU A 32 -15.21 -3.25 2.70
C GLU A 32 -14.60 -1.90 2.30
N ILE A 33 -13.27 -1.82 2.14
CA ILE A 33 -12.62 -0.62 1.58
C ILE A 33 -13.15 -0.37 0.17
N PHE A 34 -13.24 -1.39 -0.69
CA PHE A 34 -13.76 -1.23 -2.06
C PHE A 34 -15.22 -0.77 -2.06
N GLU A 35 -16.07 -1.35 -1.22
CA GLU A 35 -17.49 -0.97 -1.12
C GLU A 35 -17.71 0.47 -0.61
N ARG A 36 -16.83 0.97 0.27
CA ARG A 36 -17.00 2.28 0.91
C ARG A 36 -16.24 3.41 0.23
N SER A 37 -15.29 3.10 -0.65
CA SER A 37 -14.46 4.09 -1.32
C SER A 37 -15.27 4.84 -2.37
N THR A 38 -15.17 6.17 -2.37
CA THR A 38 -15.94 7.05 -3.28
C THR A 38 -15.05 7.94 -4.15
N GLY A 39 -13.73 7.77 -4.07
CA GLY A 39 -12.78 8.54 -4.87
C GLY A 39 -12.62 7.97 -6.27
N ASP A 40 -12.17 8.80 -7.21
CA ASP A 40 -11.90 8.39 -8.61
C ASP A 40 -10.77 7.34 -8.70
N PHE A 41 -9.83 7.42 -7.76
CA PHE A 41 -8.71 6.48 -7.63
C PHE A 41 -8.67 5.92 -6.22
N LEU A 42 -8.39 4.63 -6.11
CA LEU A 42 -8.14 3.96 -4.83
C LEU A 42 -6.67 3.57 -4.72
N VAL A 43 -5.97 4.16 -3.76
CA VAL A 43 -4.57 3.87 -3.45
C VAL A 43 -4.51 3.13 -2.12
N LEU A 44 -3.90 1.93 -2.13
CA LEU A 44 -3.80 1.06 -0.96
C LEU A 44 -2.37 1.01 -0.43
N PHE A 45 -2.22 1.18 0.88
CA PHE A 45 -0.97 0.96 1.60
C PHE A 45 -1.20 -0.06 2.72
N ASP A 46 -0.23 -0.92 2.96
CA ASP A 46 -0.18 -1.69 4.20
C ASP A 46 0.21 -0.75 5.37
N ALA A 47 -0.24 -1.08 6.58
CA ALA A 47 -0.12 -0.20 7.74
C ALA A 47 1.33 0.02 8.23
N ASP A 48 2.27 -0.76 7.71
CA ASP A 48 3.70 -0.74 8.00
C ASP A 48 4.55 -0.19 6.83
N VAL A 49 3.92 0.35 5.80
CA VAL A 49 4.61 0.97 4.66
C VAL A 49 4.81 2.47 4.88
N ILE A 50 6.02 2.94 4.62
CA ILE A 50 6.38 4.36 4.67
C ILE A 50 6.63 4.84 3.22
N PRO A 51 5.95 5.89 2.74
CA PRO A 51 6.25 6.49 1.44
C PRO A 51 7.70 6.98 1.38
N SER A 52 8.41 6.69 0.29
CA SER A 52 9.80 7.15 0.09
C SER A 52 9.93 8.67 0.05
N ASP A 53 8.90 9.34 -0.48
CA ASP A 53 8.83 10.78 -0.66
C ASP A 53 7.36 11.23 -0.84
N LYS A 54 7.17 12.54 -0.91
CA LYS A 54 5.84 13.17 -1.01
C LYS A 54 5.13 12.93 -2.36
N TYR A 55 5.81 12.41 -3.38
CA TYR A 55 5.28 12.20 -4.72
C TYR A 55 4.84 10.76 -4.98
N VAL A 56 4.99 9.84 -4.01
CA VAL A 56 4.62 8.42 -4.18
C VAL A 56 3.18 8.26 -4.68
N VAL A 57 2.22 8.93 -4.04
CA VAL A 57 0.80 8.83 -4.44
C VAL A 57 0.59 9.40 -5.84
N SER A 58 1.15 10.58 -6.15
CA SER A 58 1.00 11.19 -7.48
C SER A 58 1.64 10.33 -8.57
N ASN A 59 2.77 9.70 -8.30
CA ASN A 59 3.48 8.84 -9.25
C ASN A 59 2.71 7.53 -9.54
N LEU A 60 1.94 7.03 -8.57
CA LEU A 60 1.05 5.88 -8.79
C LEU A 60 -0.16 6.28 -9.64
N VAL A 61 -0.77 7.42 -9.33
CA VAL A 61 -2.03 7.85 -9.96
C VAL A 61 -1.82 8.43 -11.35
N ILE A 62 -0.69 9.10 -11.62
CA ILE A 62 -0.46 9.80 -12.90
C ILE A 62 -0.53 8.86 -14.10
N LEU A 63 -0.09 7.60 -13.96
CA LEU A 63 -0.15 6.62 -15.04
C LEU A 63 -1.61 6.27 -15.41
N LEU A 64 -2.50 6.20 -14.42
CA LEU A 64 -3.93 5.97 -14.64
C LEU A 64 -4.62 7.18 -15.28
N ILE A 65 -4.12 8.40 -15.00
CA ILE A 65 -4.64 9.63 -15.61
C ILE A 65 -4.19 9.75 -17.07
N LEU A 66 -2.92 9.43 -17.36
CA LEU A 66 -2.33 9.59 -18.69
C LEU A 66 -2.78 8.52 -19.69
N ASP A 67 -3.16 7.33 -19.22
CA ASP A 67 -3.63 6.24 -20.08
C ASP A 67 -4.83 5.52 -19.47
N SER A 68 -6.01 5.76 -20.04
CA SER A 68 -7.27 5.13 -19.63
C SER A 68 -7.32 3.61 -19.85
N ASN A 69 -6.36 3.02 -20.57
CA ASN A 69 -6.26 1.56 -20.72
C ASN A 69 -5.60 0.89 -19.52
N ILE A 70 -4.96 1.65 -18.63
CA ILE A 70 -4.33 1.11 -17.42
C ILE A 70 -5.39 1.05 -16.32
N GLY A 71 -5.75 -0.17 -15.90
CA GLY A 71 -6.69 -0.39 -14.80
C GLY A 71 -6.06 -0.52 -13.41
N LEU A 72 -4.74 -0.76 -13.34
CA LEU A 72 -4.03 -0.98 -12.08
C LEU A 72 -2.55 -0.59 -12.20
N VAL A 73 -2.05 0.10 -11.19
CA VAL A 73 -0.62 0.45 -11.05
C VAL A 73 -0.10 -0.11 -9.73
N GLY A 74 1.00 -0.86 -9.80
CA GLY A 74 1.72 -1.36 -8.63
C GLY A 74 2.89 -0.46 -8.25
N GLY A 75 3.07 -0.22 -6.95
CA GLY A 75 4.29 0.38 -6.43
C GLY A 75 5.47 -0.61 -6.46
N LEU A 76 6.67 -0.12 -6.11
CA LEU A 76 7.86 -0.94 -5.91
C LEU A 76 8.28 -0.83 -4.42
N PRO A 77 7.70 -1.64 -3.53
CA PRO A 77 8.05 -1.62 -2.12
C PRO A 77 9.51 -2.05 -1.92
N VAL A 78 10.24 -1.32 -1.09
CA VAL A 78 11.65 -1.59 -0.79
C VAL A 78 11.81 -1.89 0.70
N PRO A 79 12.45 -3.00 1.09
CA PRO A 79 12.74 -3.27 2.51
C PRO A 79 13.60 -2.16 3.11
N LEU A 80 13.27 -1.73 4.34
CA LEU A 80 14.03 -0.67 5.03
C LEU A 80 15.42 -1.12 5.51
N LEU A 81 15.67 -2.43 5.57
CA LEU A 81 16.87 -2.98 6.22
C LEU A 81 18.03 -3.13 5.24
N LEU A 82 19.16 -2.52 5.59
CA LEU A 82 20.40 -2.53 4.81
C LEU A 82 21.24 -3.80 5.04
N SER A 83 21.09 -4.47 6.19
CA SER A 83 21.87 -5.66 6.59
C SER A 83 20.96 -6.73 7.21
N PRO A 84 20.50 -7.74 6.45
CA PRO A 84 19.58 -8.76 6.96
C PRO A 84 20.30 -9.76 7.87
N ALA A 85 19.90 -9.84 9.13
CA ALA A 85 20.41 -10.81 10.09
C ALA A 85 19.56 -12.10 10.11
N THR A 86 18.25 -11.98 9.90
CA THR A 86 17.29 -13.07 10.05
C THR A 86 16.85 -13.68 8.71
N LEU A 87 16.25 -14.88 8.78
CA LEU A 87 15.68 -15.54 7.59
C LEU A 87 14.55 -14.70 6.97
N ILE A 88 13.72 -14.07 7.80
CA ILE A 88 12.58 -13.25 7.35
C ILE A 88 13.09 -12.04 6.57
N GLU A 89 14.11 -11.35 7.09
CA GLU A 89 14.70 -10.19 6.41
C GLU A 89 15.34 -10.57 5.08
N ARG A 90 16.03 -11.72 5.02
CA ARG A 90 16.58 -12.26 3.78
C ARG A 90 15.48 -12.59 2.77
N ALA A 91 14.35 -13.14 3.21
CA ALA A 91 13.19 -13.41 2.35
C ALA A 91 12.59 -12.11 1.80
N SER A 92 12.49 -11.05 2.61
CA SER A 92 12.03 -9.73 2.15
C SER A 92 12.95 -9.15 1.07
N ILE A 93 14.27 -9.21 1.26
CA ILE A 93 15.25 -8.75 0.25
C ILE A 93 15.19 -9.61 -1.01
N PHE A 94 15.03 -10.93 -0.89
CA PHE A 94 14.84 -11.81 -2.03
C PHE A 94 13.59 -11.41 -2.83
N SER A 95 12.47 -11.14 -2.16
CA SER A 95 11.24 -10.68 -2.79
C SER A 95 11.42 -9.35 -3.54
N ASP A 96 12.11 -8.37 -2.95
CA ASP A 96 12.45 -7.10 -3.63
C ASP A 96 13.30 -7.34 -4.88
N LYS A 97 14.37 -8.15 -4.77
CA LYS A 97 15.22 -8.51 -5.91
C LYS A 97 14.44 -9.18 -7.03
N MET A 98 13.54 -10.11 -6.69
CA MET A 98 12.68 -10.78 -7.66
C MET A 98 11.74 -9.79 -8.37
N GLN A 99 11.10 -8.88 -7.63
CA GLN A 99 10.22 -7.86 -8.22
C GLN A 99 10.97 -6.93 -9.17
N ARG A 100 12.18 -6.49 -8.79
CA ARG A 100 13.05 -5.67 -9.65
C ARG A 100 13.45 -6.40 -10.92
N TYR A 101 13.89 -7.65 -10.77
CA TYR A 101 14.24 -8.49 -11.90
C TYR A 101 13.08 -8.64 -12.88
N ILE A 102 11.89 -8.97 -12.37
CA ILE A 102 10.67 -9.07 -13.18
C ILE A 102 10.39 -7.76 -13.91
N LYS A 103 10.40 -6.62 -13.20
CA LYS A 103 10.16 -5.30 -13.78
C LYS A 103 11.11 -4.98 -14.95
N GLU A 104 12.39 -5.34 -14.82
CA GLU A 104 13.41 -5.10 -15.84
C GLU A 104 13.29 -6.01 -17.07
N HIS A 105 12.61 -7.16 -16.94
CA HIS A 105 12.59 -8.21 -17.97
C HIS A 105 11.20 -8.52 -18.56
N ILE A 106 10.10 -8.07 -17.94
CA ILE A 106 8.74 -8.39 -18.40
C ILE A 106 8.33 -7.64 -19.68
N ASN A 107 9.00 -6.54 -20.03
CA ASN A 107 8.68 -5.71 -21.19
C ASN A 107 9.80 -5.71 -22.26
N ARG A 108 10.52 -6.82 -22.41
CA ARG A 108 11.38 -7.07 -23.59
C ARG A 108 10.67 -7.97 -24.59
#